data_AF-A0A2P2IBE7-F1
#
_entry.id   AF-A0A2P2IBE7-F1
#
_cell.length_a   1.000
_cell.length_b   1.000
_cell.length_c   1.000
_cell.angle_alpha   90.00
_cell.angle_beta   90.00
_cell.angle_gamma   90.00
#
_symmetry.space_group_name_H-M   'P 1'
#
loop_
_entity.id
_entity.type
_entity.pdbx_description
1 polymer ?
#
loop_
_entity_poly.entity_id
_entity_poly.type
_entity_poly.pdbx_seq_one_letter_code
_entity_poly.pdbx_strand_id
1 'polypeptide(L)'
;KPQNLLINDIGELKLADFGLARAKSVPTKTYSNEVVTLWYRPPDVLLGSTHYSTQIDMWGVGCIMYEMIAGRPLFPGATVEDECQLIFRTLGTPTEETWPGVESLPEFKEYKNMHHIGESLIAKSHRLGQDSALSLLKKFLLFEAKKRISASASTKHPFFESLGPAIHRLGDQDSLLSCPGVMLTRDQNALYRNSNGTQSRSRRQSMHF
;
A
#
# COMPACT_ATOMS: atom_id res chain seq x y z
N LYS A 1 5.65 3.57 4.44
CA LYS A 1 5.32 4.99 4.13
C LYS A 1 6.27 5.51 3.03
N PRO A 2 5.85 6.44 2.16
CA PRO A 2 6.62 6.94 1.03
C PRO A 2 8.00 7.50 1.39
N GLN A 3 8.14 8.12 2.56
CA GLN A 3 9.42 8.70 3.02
C GLN A 3 10.53 7.64 3.18
N ASN A 4 10.15 6.36 3.27
CA ASN A 4 11.08 5.23 3.42
C ASN A 4 11.35 4.55 2.06
N LEU A 5 10.88 5.12 0.94
CA LEU A 5 11.14 4.66 -0.42
C LEU A 5 11.99 5.70 -1.13
N LEU A 6 13.26 5.37 -1.40
CA LEU A 6 14.19 6.28 -2.06
C LEU A 6 14.28 5.90 -3.54
N ILE A 7 14.17 6.90 -4.42
CA ILE A 7 14.31 6.72 -5.87
C ILE A 7 15.51 7.54 -6.34
N ASN A 8 16.43 6.92 -7.08
CA ASN A 8 17.58 7.61 -7.66
C ASN A 8 17.27 8.16 -9.07
N ASP A 9 18.21 8.91 -9.67
CA ASP A 9 18.00 9.60 -10.95
C ASP A 9 17.78 8.66 -12.14
N ILE A 10 18.19 7.40 -12.03
CA ILE A 10 17.97 6.37 -13.07
C ILE A 10 16.65 5.62 -12.89
N GLY A 11 15.93 5.83 -11.78
CA GLY A 11 14.62 5.23 -11.50
C GLY A 11 14.64 3.98 -10.63
N GLU A 12 15.75 3.66 -9.97
CA GLU A 12 15.80 2.55 -9.02
C GLU A 12 15.18 2.95 -7.69
N LEU A 13 14.22 2.14 -7.23
CA LEU A 13 13.60 2.28 -5.92
C LEU A 13 14.31 1.37 -4.91
N LYS A 14 14.70 1.94 -3.77
CA LYS A 14 15.29 1.21 -2.64
C LYS A 14 14.52 1.50 -1.35
N LEU A 15 14.33 0.46 -0.53
CA LEU A 15 13.80 0.60 0.81
C LEU A 15 14.86 1.25 1.72
N ALA A 16 14.43 2.20 2.54
CA ALA A 16 15.22 2.84 3.56
C ALA A 16 14.54 2.71 4.93
N ASP A 17 15.28 3.06 5.98
CA ASP A 17 14.80 3.09 7.36
C ASP A 17 14.24 1.75 7.86
N PHE A 18 15.16 0.89 8.30
CA PHE A 18 14.90 -0.36 9.01
C PHE A 18 14.70 -0.14 10.52
N GLY A 19 14.45 1.09 10.99
CA GLY A 19 14.40 1.42 12.43
C GLY A 19 13.38 0.61 13.25
N LEU A 20 12.34 0.10 12.58
CA LEU A 20 11.34 -0.80 13.16
C LEU A 20 11.44 -2.25 12.67
N ALA A 21 12.42 -2.58 11.82
CA ALA A 21 12.62 -3.95 11.36
C ALA A 21 13.00 -4.84 12.56
N ARG A 22 12.35 -6.00 12.67
CA ARG A 22 12.61 -7.00 13.71
C ARG A 22 12.67 -8.38 13.06
N ALA A 23 13.62 -9.20 13.49
CA ALA A 23 13.70 -10.59 13.07
C ALA A 23 12.46 -11.36 13.56
N LYS A 24 11.95 -12.31 12.74
CA LYS A 24 10.79 -13.17 13.06
C LYS A 24 10.89 -13.92 14.40
N SER A 25 12.08 -14.01 15.00
CA SER A 25 12.38 -14.80 16.21
C SER A 25 12.34 -14.02 17.53
N VAL A 26 12.13 -12.70 17.52
CA VAL A 26 12.16 -11.88 18.75
C VAL A 26 10.73 -11.63 19.27
N PRO A 27 10.42 -12.01 20.53
CA PRO A 27 9.11 -11.74 21.14
C PRO A 27 8.80 -10.25 21.17
N THR A 28 7.64 -9.86 20.66
CA THR A 28 7.17 -8.48 20.57
C THR A 28 6.70 -7.98 21.94
N LYS A 29 7.56 -7.26 22.68
CA LYS A 29 7.12 -6.41 23.79
C LYS A 29 6.68 -5.04 23.25
N THR A 30 5.40 -4.74 23.43
CA THR A 30 4.72 -3.43 23.53
C THR A 30 5.34 -2.28 22.72
N TYR A 31 4.73 -1.96 21.59
CA TYR A 31 4.95 -0.69 20.87
C TYR A 31 4.37 0.49 21.66
N SER A 32 5.12 1.60 21.75
CA SER A 32 4.62 2.91 22.18
C SER A 32 3.90 3.59 21.01
N ASN A 33 2.64 3.98 21.21
CA ASN A 33 1.69 4.35 20.16
C ASN A 33 1.91 5.72 19.48
N GLU A 34 2.89 6.52 19.86
CA GLU A 34 2.78 7.98 19.66
C GLU A 34 3.57 8.63 18.51
N VAL A 35 4.41 7.91 17.74
CA VAL A 35 5.20 8.59 16.67
C VAL A 35 5.34 7.75 15.38
N VAL A 36 4.23 7.21 14.86
CA VAL A 36 4.24 6.57 13.54
C VAL A 36 3.02 7.01 12.72
N THR A 37 3.25 7.44 11.47
CA THR A 37 2.19 7.80 10.53
C THR A 37 1.16 6.66 10.40
N LEU A 38 -0.09 6.92 10.79
CA LEU A 38 -1.18 5.93 10.85
C LEU A 38 -1.60 5.39 9.47
N TRP A 39 -1.41 6.19 8.42
CA TRP A 39 -1.97 6.01 7.06
C TRP A 39 -1.63 4.72 6.33
N TYR A 40 -0.67 3.96 6.86
CA TYR A 40 -0.19 2.70 6.29
C TYR A 40 -0.32 1.54 7.28
N ARG A 41 -0.98 1.74 8.43
CA ARG A 41 -1.22 0.73 9.46
C ARG A 41 -2.45 -0.09 9.08
N PRO A 42 -2.39 -1.43 9.18
CA PRO A 42 -3.52 -2.24 8.78
C PRO A 42 -4.61 -2.31 9.85
N PRO A 43 -5.86 -2.62 9.45
CA PRO A 43 -7.03 -2.63 10.34
C PRO A 43 -6.92 -3.68 11.45
N ASP A 44 -6.28 -4.83 11.22
CA ASP A 44 -6.05 -5.83 12.26
C ASP A 44 -5.16 -5.33 13.39
N VAL A 45 -4.12 -4.54 13.07
CA VAL A 45 -3.28 -3.90 14.10
C VAL A 45 -4.02 -2.75 14.78
N LEU A 46 -4.77 -1.93 14.02
CA LEU A 46 -5.58 -0.84 14.59
C LEU A 46 -6.65 -1.36 15.55
N LEU A 47 -7.20 -2.55 15.29
CA LEU A 47 -8.22 -3.20 16.12
C LEU A 47 -7.65 -4.02 17.28
N GLY A 48 -6.33 -4.01 17.50
CA GLY A 48 -5.69 -4.63 18.66
C GLY A 48 -5.25 -6.10 18.46
N SER A 49 -5.13 -6.58 17.22
CA SER A 49 -4.53 -7.90 16.97
C SER A 49 -3.08 -7.96 17.44
N THR A 50 -2.74 -9.04 18.14
CA THR A 50 -1.38 -9.33 18.60
C THR A 50 -0.59 -10.23 17.64
N HIS A 51 -1.19 -10.63 16.51
CA HIS A 51 -0.57 -11.53 15.54
C HIS A 51 0.35 -10.78 14.58
N TYR A 52 1.61 -10.64 14.97
CA TYR A 52 2.63 -10.02 14.11
C TYR A 52 3.11 -10.98 13.02
N SER A 53 3.06 -10.55 11.77
CA SER A 53 3.57 -11.31 10.63
C SER A 53 4.07 -10.36 9.53
N THR A 54 4.83 -10.90 8.56
CA THR A 54 5.27 -10.15 7.37
C THR A 54 4.09 -9.65 6.52
N GLN A 55 2.89 -10.19 6.71
CA GLN A 55 1.71 -9.76 5.98
C GLN A 55 1.16 -8.41 6.45
N ILE A 56 1.63 -7.89 7.58
CA ILE A 56 1.35 -6.52 8.04
C ILE A 56 1.85 -5.51 7.01
N ASP A 57 3.07 -5.70 6.50
CA ASP A 57 3.70 -4.80 5.54
C ASP A 57 2.92 -4.73 4.21
N MET A 58 2.26 -5.82 3.84
CA MET A 58 1.55 -5.94 2.56
C MET A 58 0.33 -5.00 2.46
N TRP A 59 -0.28 -4.61 3.58
CA TRP A 59 -1.30 -3.57 3.60
C TRP A 59 -0.72 -2.20 3.24
N GLY A 60 0.43 -1.86 3.83
CA GLY A 60 1.15 -0.63 3.54
C GLY A 60 1.60 -0.57 2.07
N VAL A 61 2.00 -1.71 1.48
CA VAL A 61 2.27 -1.82 0.04
C VAL A 61 1.04 -1.47 -0.79
N GLY A 62 -0.15 -1.97 -0.43
CA GLY A 62 -1.41 -1.61 -1.09
C GLY A 62 -1.73 -0.10 -0.99
N CYS A 63 -1.56 0.48 0.19
CA CYS A 63 -1.77 1.92 0.40
C CYS A 63 -0.80 2.78 -0.45
N ILE A 64 0.47 2.38 -0.53
CA ILE A 64 1.47 3.06 -1.36
C ILE A 64 1.19 2.85 -2.85
N MET A 65 0.78 1.65 -3.27
CA MET A 65 0.37 1.38 -4.65
C MET A 65 -0.77 2.32 -5.07
N TYR A 66 -1.80 2.45 -4.23
CA TYR A 66 -2.87 3.40 -4.48
C TYR A 66 -2.34 4.83 -4.57
N GLU A 67 -1.47 5.25 -3.64
CA GLU A 67 -0.93 6.61 -3.60
C GLU A 67 -0.06 6.94 -4.83
N MET A 68 0.70 5.98 -5.35
CA MET A 68 1.45 6.14 -6.60
C MET A 68 0.51 6.35 -7.80
N ILE A 69 -0.60 5.61 -7.85
CA ILE A 69 -1.57 5.69 -8.95
C ILE A 69 -2.42 6.98 -8.85
N ALA A 70 -2.90 7.32 -7.66
CA ALA A 70 -3.83 8.41 -7.42
C ALA A 70 -3.16 9.76 -7.09
N GLY A 71 -1.89 9.76 -6.69
CA GLY A 71 -1.13 10.96 -6.29
C GLY A 71 -1.52 11.54 -4.92
N ARG A 72 -2.34 10.81 -4.15
CA ARG A 72 -2.83 11.18 -2.81
C ARG A 72 -2.97 9.93 -1.93
N PRO A 73 -2.80 10.04 -0.60
CA PRO A 73 -2.93 8.89 0.30
C PRO A 73 -4.34 8.29 0.26
N LEU A 74 -4.44 6.99 0.51
CA LEU A 74 -5.70 6.26 0.53
C LEU A 74 -6.49 6.51 1.82
N PHE A 75 -5.83 6.41 2.97
CA PHE A 75 -6.40 6.56 4.30
C PHE A 75 -5.60 7.61 5.09
N PRO A 76 -5.89 8.91 4.97
CA PRO A 76 -5.16 9.95 5.70
C PRO A 76 -5.83 10.28 7.05
N GLY A 77 -6.01 9.30 7.93
CA GLY A 77 -6.61 9.50 9.26
C GLY A 77 -5.72 10.32 10.19
N ALA A 78 -6.34 11.16 11.01
CA ALA A 78 -5.65 11.96 12.03
C ALA A 78 -5.51 11.21 13.36
N THR A 79 -6.50 10.37 13.68
CA THR A 79 -6.55 9.52 14.87
C THR A 79 -6.75 8.04 14.47
N VAL A 80 -6.56 7.12 15.42
CA VAL A 80 -6.85 5.68 15.18
C VAL A 80 -8.31 5.48 14.79
N GLU A 81 -9.23 6.21 15.44
CA GLU A 81 -10.66 6.17 15.12
C GLU A 81 -10.93 6.66 13.70
N ASP A 82 -10.38 7.83 13.33
CA ASP A 82 -10.55 8.38 11.98
C ASP A 82 -10.00 7.44 10.90
N GLU A 83 -8.85 6.81 11.16
CA GLU A 83 -8.22 5.85 10.25
C GLU A 83 -9.13 4.63 10.05
N CYS A 84 -9.66 4.04 11.12
CA CYS A 84 -10.63 2.95 11.06
C CYS A 84 -11.89 3.35 10.28
N GLN A 85 -12.45 4.53 10.55
CA GLN A 85 -13.63 5.02 9.84
C GLN A 85 -13.36 5.18 8.33
N LEU A 86 -12.21 5.72 7.93
CA LEU A 86 -11.83 5.85 6.52
C LEU A 86 -11.70 4.49 5.82
N ILE A 87 -11.12 3.51 6.52
CA ILE A 87 -11.00 2.13 6.03
C ILE A 87 -12.39 1.52 5.84
N PHE A 88 -13.26 1.58 6.85
CA PHE A 88 -14.59 0.96 6.78
C PHE A 88 -15.52 1.65 5.78
N ARG A 89 -15.44 2.98 5.63
CA ARG A 89 -16.16 3.67 4.55
C ARG A 89 -15.73 3.19 3.17
N THR A 90 -14.45 2.89 3.01
CA THR A 90 -13.89 2.49 1.71
C THR A 90 -14.11 1.01 1.40
N LEU A 91 -13.89 0.12 2.38
CA LEU A 91 -13.93 -1.33 2.18
C LEU A 91 -15.20 -2.01 2.70
N GLY A 92 -16.04 -1.26 3.42
CA GLY A 92 -17.19 -1.76 4.17
C GLY A 92 -16.84 -2.01 5.63
N THR A 93 -17.82 -1.94 6.52
CA THR A 93 -17.61 -2.39 7.91
C THR A 93 -17.47 -3.92 7.90
N PRO A 94 -16.41 -4.50 8.50
CA PRO A 94 -16.27 -5.95 8.57
C PRO A 94 -17.37 -6.56 9.45
N THR A 95 -17.87 -7.70 9.01
CA THR A 95 -18.78 -8.58 9.75
C THR A 95 -18.10 -9.93 9.99
N GLU A 96 -18.67 -10.76 10.87
CA GLU A 96 -18.24 -12.14 11.08
C GLU A 96 -18.22 -13.00 9.80
N GLU A 97 -18.99 -12.63 8.78
CA GLU A 97 -18.95 -13.29 7.46
C GLU A 97 -17.71 -12.88 6.66
N THR A 98 -17.43 -11.57 6.59
CA THR A 98 -16.31 -11.04 5.81
C THR A 98 -14.95 -11.21 6.49
N TRP A 99 -14.95 -11.25 7.83
CA TRP A 99 -13.79 -11.45 8.69
C TRP A 99 -14.21 -12.22 9.94
N PRO A 100 -14.14 -13.56 9.90
CA PRO A 100 -14.45 -14.40 11.04
C PRO A 100 -13.55 -14.08 12.25
N GLY A 101 -14.19 -13.83 13.40
CA GLY A 101 -13.54 -13.47 14.67
C GLY A 101 -13.28 -11.99 14.86
N VAL A 102 -13.76 -11.11 13.98
CA VAL A 102 -13.58 -9.65 14.13
C VAL A 102 -14.19 -9.11 15.44
N GLU A 103 -15.31 -9.69 15.91
CA GLU A 103 -15.93 -9.28 17.18
C GLU A 103 -15.09 -9.61 18.42
N SER A 104 -14.11 -10.51 18.29
CA SER A 104 -13.18 -10.85 19.37
C SER A 104 -12.04 -9.86 19.54
N LEU A 105 -11.84 -8.95 18.57
CA LEU A 105 -10.78 -7.95 18.62
C LEU A 105 -11.10 -6.87 19.66
N PRO A 106 -10.13 -6.51 20.53
CA PRO A 106 -10.39 -5.62 21.69
C PRO A 106 -11.09 -4.31 21.32
N GLU A 107 -10.61 -3.65 20.26
CA GLU A 107 -11.06 -2.30 19.89
C GLU A 107 -12.26 -2.33 18.93
N PHE A 108 -12.68 -3.50 18.40
CA PHE A 108 -13.77 -3.56 17.42
C PHE A 108 -15.14 -3.25 18.04
N LYS A 109 -15.28 -3.41 19.36
CA LYS A 109 -16.54 -3.18 20.09
C LYS A 109 -17.12 -1.78 19.86
N GLU A 110 -16.26 -0.77 19.66
CA GLU A 110 -16.66 0.62 19.40
C GLU A 110 -17.34 0.80 18.04
N TYR A 111 -17.07 -0.10 17.09
CA TYR A 111 -17.56 -0.02 15.70
C TYR A 111 -18.70 -0.99 15.40
N LYS A 112 -19.13 -1.82 16.36
CA LYS A 112 -20.13 -2.88 16.14
C LYS A 112 -21.45 -2.39 15.55
N ASN A 113 -21.84 -1.15 15.83
CA ASN A 113 -23.09 -0.57 15.32
C ASN A 113 -22.90 0.22 14.01
N MET A 114 -21.68 0.31 13.49
CA MET A 114 -21.35 1.02 12.26
C MET A 114 -21.66 0.15 11.04
N HIS A 115 -22.34 0.70 10.06
CA HIS A 115 -22.71 -0.04 8.85
C HIS A 115 -22.35 0.79 7.61
N HIS A 116 -21.16 0.53 7.07
CA HIS A 116 -20.72 1.08 5.79
C HIS A 116 -20.78 0.00 4.71
N ILE A 117 -21.37 0.36 3.57
CA ILE A 117 -21.22 -0.39 2.33
C ILE A 117 -19.97 0.16 1.66
N GLY A 118 -18.99 -0.71 1.40
CA GLY A 118 -17.72 -0.31 0.80
C GLY A 118 -17.92 0.40 -0.54
N GLU A 119 -17.15 1.47 -0.75
CA GLU A 119 -17.12 2.20 -2.01
C GLU A 119 -16.31 1.46 -3.08
N SER A 120 -16.62 1.71 -4.36
CA SER A 120 -15.75 1.25 -5.44
C SER A 120 -14.42 2.00 -5.39
N LEU A 121 -13.30 1.28 -5.24
CA LEU A 121 -11.96 1.87 -5.30
C LEU A 121 -11.71 2.62 -6.62
N ILE A 122 -12.34 2.19 -7.73
CA ILE A 122 -12.28 2.90 -9.01
C ILE A 122 -12.91 4.29 -8.90
N ALA A 123 -14.00 4.44 -8.14
CA ALA A 123 -14.66 5.72 -7.95
C ALA A 123 -13.75 6.72 -7.20
N LYS A 124 -12.80 6.26 -6.38
CA LYS A 124 -11.81 7.13 -5.73
C LYS A 124 -10.71 7.61 -6.68
N SER A 125 -10.39 6.85 -7.73
CA SER A 125 -9.41 7.25 -8.75
C SER A 125 -9.66 6.53 -10.07
N HIS A 126 -10.05 7.28 -11.11
CA HIS A 126 -10.22 6.75 -12.46
C HIS A 126 -8.91 6.15 -13.04
N ARG A 127 -7.74 6.53 -12.51
CA ARG A 127 -6.44 5.97 -12.90
C ARG A 127 -6.25 4.51 -12.46
N LEU A 128 -7.11 4.00 -11.57
CA LEU A 128 -7.18 2.57 -11.20
C LEU A 128 -7.97 1.72 -12.20
N GLY A 129 -8.48 2.32 -13.29
CA GLY A 129 -9.32 1.64 -14.28
C GLY A 129 -8.67 0.47 -15.03
N GLN A 130 -7.38 0.19 -14.81
CA GLN A 130 -6.78 -1.06 -15.28
C GLN A 130 -7.17 -2.22 -14.35
N ASP A 131 -7.88 -3.21 -14.89
CA ASP A 131 -8.40 -4.35 -14.13
C ASP A 131 -7.33 -5.10 -13.33
N SER A 132 -6.12 -5.23 -13.89
CA SER A 132 -4.99 -5.90 -13.24
C SER A 132 -4.47 -5.11 -12.02
N ALA A 133 -4.46 -3.78 -12.09
CA ALA A 133 -4.03 -2.90 -10.99
C ALA A 133 -5.02 -2.95 -9.84
N LEU A 134 -6.32 -2.83 -10.15
CA LEU A 134 -7.38 -2.95 -9.15
C LEU A 134 -7.41 -4.33 -8.49
N SER A 135 -7.27 -5.39 -9.29
CA SER A 135 -7.22 -6.77 -8.80
C SER A 135 -6.08 -6.98 -7.81
N LEU A 136 -4.88 -6.49 -8.14
CA LEU A 136 -3.73 -6.55 -7.23
C LEU A 136 -3.96 -5.74 -5.96
N LEU A 137 -4.46 -4.50 -6.10
CA LEU A 137 -4.73 -3.63 -4.96
C LEU A 137 -5.71 -4.28 -3.95
N LYS A 138 -6.79 -4.89 -4.45
CA LYS A 138 -7.76 -5.62 -3.61
C LYS A 138 -7.13 -6.80 -2.87
N LYS A 139 -6.11 -7.46 -3.45
CA LYS A 139 -5.39 -8.56 -2.80
C LYS A 139 -4.44 -8.08 -1.68
N PHE A 140 -4.00 -6.83 -1.70
CA PHE A 140 -3.26 -6.21 -0.60
C PHE A 140 -4.17 -5.69 0.51
N LEU A 141 -5.29 -5.08 0.14
CA LEU A 141 -6.23 -4.40 1.05
C LEU A 141 -7.29 -5.35 1.65
N LEU A 142 -6.84 -6.49 2.19
CA LEU A 142 -7.71 -7.40 2.93
C LEU A 142 -7.58 -7.16 4.44
N PHE A 143 -8.71 -7.24 5.15
CA PHE A 143 -8.75 -7.09 6.60
C PHE A 143 -7.83 -8.09 7.30
N GLU A 144 -7.99 -9.38 6.99
CA GLU A 144 -7.17 -10.45 7.54
C GLU A 144 -5.77 -10.48 6.92
N ALA A 145 -4.74 -10.27 7.75
CA ALA A 145 -3.35 -10.36 7.31
C ALA A 145 -3.01 -11.67 6.58
N LYS A 146 -3.48 -12.82 7.07
CA LYS A 146 -3.19 -14.13 6.48
C LYS A 146 -3.74 -14.30 5.07
N LYS A 147 -4.80 -13.57 4.70
CA LYS A 147 -5.41 -13.64 3.36
C LYS A 147 -4.75 -12.70 2.35
N ARG A 148 -3.96 -11.71 2.81
CA ARG A 148 -3.24 -10.78 1.92
C ARG A 148 -2.26 -11.55 1.04
N ILE A 149 -2.12 -11.12 -0.22
CA ILE A 149 -1.08 -11.66 -1.11
C ILE A 149 0.32 -11.39 -0.54
N SER A 150 1.22 -12.37 -0.62
CA SER A 150 2.61 -12.20 -0.19
C SER A 150 3.41 -11.39 -1.23
N ALA A 151 4.55 -10.82 -0.82
CA ALA A 151 5.46 -10.13 -1.73
C ALA A 151 5.86 -11.02 -2.94
N SER A 152 6.29 -12.25 -2.69
CA SER A 152 6.70 -13.20 -3.74
C SER A 152 5.55 -13.61 -4.68
N ALA A 153 4.32 -13.73 -4.17
CA ALA A 153 3.16 -13.99 -5.02
C ALA A 153 2.75 -12.75 -5.84
N SER A 154 2.89 -11.55 -5.25
CA SER A 154 2.51 -10.30 -5.90
C SER A 154 3.35 -9.96 -7.13
N THR A 155 4.65 -10.30 -7.12
CA THR A 155 5.52 -10.06 -8.28
C THR A 155 5.13 -10.87 -9.51
N LYS A 156 4.39 -11.97 -9.33
CA LYS A 156 3.86 -12.83 -10.40
C LYS A 156 2.45 -12.44 -10.85
N HIS A 157 1.88 -11.36 -10.30
CA HIS A 157 0.53 -10.93 -10.64
C HIS A 157 0.48 -10.38 -12.08
N PRO A 158 -0.62 -10.55 -12.84
CA PRO A 158 -0.78 -10.00 -14.20
C PRO A 158 -0.53 -8.49 -14.34
N PHE A 159 -0.56 -7.76 -13.22
CA PHE A 159 -0.20 -6.34 -13.19
C PHE A 159 1.25 -6.07 -13.64
N PHE A 160 2.17 -7.02 -13.41
CA PHE A 160 3.58 -6.90 -13.77
C PHE A 160 3.94 -7.64 -15.07
N GLU A 161 2.97 -8.20 -15.79
CA GLU A 161 3.23 -9.03 -16.98
C GLU A 161 3.90 -8.25 -18.11
N SER A 162 3.62 -6.94 -18.23
CA SER A 162 4.22 -6.05 -19.23
C SER A 162 5.74 -5.88 -19.07
N LEU A 163 6.31 -6.18 -17.90
CA LEU A 163 7.74 -6.14 -17.65
C LEU A 163 8.49 -7.36 -18.21
N GLY A 164 7.76 -8.39 -18.65
CA GLY A 164 8.29 -9.60 -19.26
C GLY A 164 8.95 -10.58 -18.27
N PRO A 165 9.14 -11.85 -18.66
CA PRO A 165 9.57 -12.91 -17.74
C PRO A 165 11.04 -12.81 -17.30
N ALA A 166 11.84 -11.95 -17.95
CA ALA A 166 13.26 -11.77 -17.63
C ALA A 166 13.48 -11.26 -16.20
N ILE A 167 12.55 -10.44 -15.67
CA ILE A 167 12.65 -9.87 -14.33
C ILE A 167 12.69 -10.93 -13.22
N HIS A 168 12.15 -12.12 -13.48
CA HIS A 168 12.10 -13.21 -12.50
C HIS A 168 13.38 -14.06 -12.46
N ARG A 169 14.35 -13.79 -13.35
CA ARG A 169 15.64 -14.47 -13.41
C ARG A 169 16.79 -13.64 -12.84
N LEU A 170 16.50 -12.41 -12.42
CA LEU A 170 17.47 -11.52 -11.78
C LEU A 170 17.88 -12.06 -10.40
N GLY A 171 19.16 -11.93 -10.08
CA GLY A 171 19.66 -12.14 -8.73
C GLY A 171 19.34 -10.96 -7.81
N ASP A 172 19.47 -11.16 -6.50
CA ASP A 172 19.09 -10.17 -5.48
C ASP A 172 19.81 -8.81 -5.60
N GLN A 173 20.99 -8.79 -6.25
CA GLN A 173 21.80 -7.58 -6.45
C GLN A 173 21.65 -6.97 -7.85
N ASP A 174 20.92 -7.64 -8.74
CA ASP A 174 20.74 -7.16 -10.11
C ASP A 174 19.66 -6.07 -10.15
N SER A 175 19.89 -5.05 -10.97
CA SER A 175 18.92 -3.98 -11.19
C SER A 175 17.81 -4.45 -12.14
N LEU A 176 16.55 -4.13 -11.84
CA LEU A 176 15.43 -4.35 -12.76
C LEU A 176 15.67 -3.64 -14.11
N LEU A 177 16.37 -2.51 -14.09
CA LEU A 177 16.68 -1.71 -15.27
C LEU A 177 17.74 -2.35 -16.18
N SER A 178 18.37 -3.46 -15.77
CA SER A 178 19.24 -4.25 -16.66
C SER A 178 18.44 -5.16 -17.61
N CYS A 179 17.15 -5.38 -17.33
CA CYS A 179 16.30 -6.21 -18.19
C CYS A 179 16.00 -5.50 -19.51
N PRO A 180 16.20 -6.16 -20.66
CA PRO A 180 15.82 -5.60 -21.95
C PRO A 180 14.33 -5.23 -21.97
N GLY A 181 14.02 -3.98 -22.38
CA GLY A 181 12.66 -3.47 -22.45
C GLY A 181 12.14 -2.80 -21.16
N VAL A 182 12.85 -2.94 -20.03
CA VAL A 182 12.50 -2.23 -18.80
C VAL A 182 13.24 -0.89 -18.77
N MET A 183 12.50 0.21 -18.88
CA MET A 183 13.06 1.55 -18.85
C MET A 183 12.16 2.50 -18.07
N LEU A 184 12.76 3.47 -17.38
CA LEU A 184 12.01 4.56 -16.77
C LEU A 184 11.43 5.45 -17.87
N THR A 185 10.10 5.57 -17.91
CA THR A 185 9.42 6.51 -18.80
C THR A 185 9.35 7.89 -18.12
N ARG A 186 9.73 8.93 -18.85
CA ARG A 186 9.58 10.32 -18.37
C ARG A 186 8.11 10.72 -18.45
N ASP A 187 7.59 11.30 -17.38
CA ASP A 187 6.21 11.78 -17.29
C ASP A 187 5.98 12.91 -18.32
N GLN A 188 5.21 12.63 -19.39
CA GLN A 188 4.89 13.62 -20.42
C GLN A 188 4.05 14.79 -19.86
N ASN A 189 3.31 14.58 -18.77
CA ASN A 189 2.54 15.63 -18.12
C ASN A 189 3.40 16.67 -17.37
N ALA A 190 4.64 16.33 -17.04
CA ALA A 190 5.59 17.28 -16.45
C ALA A 190 6.03 18.35 -17.47
N LEU A 191 6.02 18.02 -18.77
CA LEU A 191 6.37 18.97 -19.85
C LEU A 191 5.25 19.98 -20.09
N TYR A 192 3.98 19.56 -19.99
CA TYR A 192 2.81 20.46 -20.13
C TYR A 192 2.63 21.42 -18.94
N ARG A 193 3.08 21.06 -17.73
CA ARG A 193 3.07 21.98 -16.58
C ARG A 193 4.16 23.06 -16.68
N ASN A 194 5.25 22.81 -17.41
CA ASN A 194 6.33 23.78 -17.56
C ASN A 194 6.09 24.82 -18.67
N SER A 195 5.13 24.60 -19.58
CA SER A 195 4.79 25.59 -20.62
C SER A 195 3.83 26.68 -20.14
N ASN A 196 3.10 26.45 -19.04
CA ASN A 196 2.23 27.44 -18.40
C ASN A 196 2.84 27.86 -17.06
N GLY A 197 3.74 28.86 -17.12
CA GLY A 197 4.57 29.29 -16.01
C GLY A 197 3.83 29.49 -14.69
N THR A 198 4.17 28.66 -13.70
CA THR A 198 4.21 29.02 -12.28
C THR A 198 5.32 28.19 -11.64
N GLN A 199 6.36 28.88 -11.14
CA GLN A 199 7.44 28.24 -10.37
C GLN A 199 6.86 27.63 -9.09
N SER A 200 6.80 26.31 -9.03
CA SER A 200 6.74 25.59 -7.75
C SER A 200 7.63 24.35 -7.84
N ARG A 201 8.72 24.37 -7.08
CA ARG A 201 9.64 23.23 -6.92
C ARG A 201 8.94 22.14 -6.10
N SER A 202 8.25 21.25 -6.79
CA SER A 202 7.89 19.93 -6.26
C SER A 202 8.01 18.91 -7.39
N ARG A 203 9.18 18.25 -7.47
CA ARG A 203 9.39 17.09 -8.34
C ARG A 203 8.55 15.93 -7.82
N ARG A 204 7.28 15.85 -8.23
CA ARG A 204 6.50 14.62 -8.14
C ARG A 204 6.72 13.87 -9.45
N GLN A 205 7.46 12.76 -9.38
CA GLN A 205 7.52 11.78 -10.44
C GLN A 205 6.38 10.78 -10.19
N SER A 206 5.49 10.62 -11.17
CA SER A 206 4.40 9.65 -11.13
C SER A 206 4.82 8.44 -11.96
N MET A 207 4.73 7.23 -11.40
CA MET A 207 4.84 6.02 -12.22
C MET A 207 3.51 5.70 -12.87
N HIS A 208 3.53 5.53 -14.19
CA HIS A 208 2.42 5.00 -14.97
C HIS A 208 2.83 3.61 -15.48
N PHE A 209 1.93 2.64 -15.27
CA PHE A 209 2.05 1.27 -15.76
C PHE A 209 1.24 1.11 -17.05
#